data_AF-A0A1I5B4U9-F1
#
_entry.id   AF-A0A1I5B4U9-F1
#
_cell.length_a   1.000
_cell.length_b   1.000
_cell.length_c   1.000
_cell.angle_alpha   90.00
_cell.angle_beta   90.00
_cell.angle_gamma   90.00
#
_symmetry.space_group_name_H-M   'P 1'
#
loop_
_entity.id
_entity.type
_entity.pdbx_description
1 polymer ?
#
loop_
_entity_poly.entity_id
_entity_poly.type
_entity_poly.pdbx_seq_one_letter_code
_entity_poly.pdbx_strand_id
1 'polypeptide(L)'
;MLFPFASALIVGVVGAVSVYFAYLSAVNMNIYRLAALLAVFLSMGVLSSMLTAEDPLWWQKNLSALGMGSTLSGFAFNFTLIIGGLMVTIVASFATRELEIAAASKSPKSRRRVRLLQSGLVLMGILLACVGLFPVDENLAVHNTVASGMVTVFAALIISMAYLVPAISRAFVVLGFVFLGVIVGAAVAFAQGYYNLTATELIAAFLIFSWLIILIRNLGAVDADHLDEARVPHPRYRRTDTAGIPTIAPSKGAPVDR
;
A
#
# COMPACT_ATOMS: atom_id res chain seq x y z
N MET A 1 -46.64 23.07 13.13
CA MET A 1 -46.55 21.68 12.60
C MET A 1 -45.83 21.57 11.24
N LEU A 2 -45.30 22.64 10.63
CA LEU A 2 -44.60 22.59 9.32
C LEU A 2 -43.13 22.10 9.39
N PHE A 3 -42.44 22.34 10.50
CA PHE A 3 -41.03 21.98 10.65
C PHE A 3 -40.75 20.46 10.56
N PRO A 4 -41.53 19.56 11.19
CA PRO A 4 -41.27 18.11 11.12
C PRO A 4 -41.34 17.55 9.70
N PHE A 5 -42.32 18.01 8.90
CA PHE A 5 -42.49 17.56 7.52
C PHE A 5 -41.36 18.07 6.61
N ALA A 6 -41.01 19.36 6.71
CA ALA A 6 -39.90 19.93 5.96
C ALA A 6 -38.56 19.27 6.32
N SER A 7 -38.31 19.02 7.62
CA SER A 7 -37.13 18.29 8.08
C SER A 7 -37.09 16.86 7.56
N ALA A 8 -38.21 16.13 7.62
CA ALA A 8 -38.30 14.76 7.11
C ALA A 8 -38.06 14.71 5.59
N LEU A 9 -38.59 15.68 4.84
CA LEU A 9 -38.37 15.80 3.41
C LEU A 9 -36.89 16.08 3.09
N ILE A 10 -36.25 17.02 3.80
CA ILE A 10 -34.82 17.34 3.61
C ILE A 10 -33.95 16.13 3.94
N VAL A 11 -34.18 15.48 5.09
CA VAL A 11 -33.43 14.27 5.49
C VAL A 11 -33.64 13.15 4.47
N GLY A 12 -34.86 12.96 3.97
CA GLY A 12 -35.17 11.98 2.94
C GLY A 12 -34.45 12.27 1.61
N VAL A 13 -34.46 13.52 1.14
CA VAL A 13 -33.78 13.93 -0.10
C VAL A 13 -32.26 13.83 0.05
N VAL A 14 -31.69 14.39 1.12
CA VAL A 14 -30.25 14.32 1.39
C VAL A 14 -29.80 12.87 1.56
N GLY A 15 -30.59 12.05 2.25
CA GLY A 15 -30.35 10.62 2.41
C GLY A 15 -30.37 9.89 1.06
N ALA A 16 -31.40 10.10 0.24
CA ALA A 16 -31.52 9.48 -1.07
C ALA A 16 -30.37 9.87 -2.01
N VAL A 17 -30.00 11.16 -2.04
CA VAL A 17 -28.87 11.66 -2.83
C VAL A 17 -27.54 11.07 -2.32
N SER A 18 -27.34 11.01 -1.01
CA SER A 18 -26.15 10.41 -0.40
C SER A 18 -26.04 8.92 -0.72
N VAL A 19 -27.14 8.16 -0.63
CA VAL A 19 -27.20 6.75 -1.00
C VAL A 19 -26.93 6.56 -2.49
N TYR A 20 -27.48 7.42 -3.35
CA TYR A 20 -27.23 7.36 -4.79
C TYR A 20 -25.76 7.62 -5.14
N PHE A 21 -25.13 8.64 -4.55
CA PHE A 21 -23.69 8.87 -4.72
C PHE A 21 -22.85 7.73 -4.16
N ALA A 22 -23.22 7.17 -3.00
CA ALA A 22 -22.54 6.01 -2.43
C ALA A 22 -22.65 4.78 -3.34
N TYR A 23 -23.83 4.55 -3.94
CA TYR A 23 -24.05 3.48 -4.91
C TYR A 23 -23.19 3.66 -6.17
N LEU A 24 -23.21 4.85 -6.77
CA LEU A 24 -22.38 5.16 -7.93
C LEU A 24 -20.88 5.04 -7.63
N SER A 25 -20.47 5.45 -6.43
CA SER A 25 -19.08 5.30 -5.96
C SER A 25 -18.71 3.83 -5.81
N ALA A 26 -19.59 3.01 -5.20
CA ALA A 26 -19.37 1.60 -4.97
C ALA A 26 -19.29 0.78 -6.27
N VAL A 27 -20.19 1.02 -7.23
CA VAL A 27 -20.21 0.29 -8.50
C VAL A 27 -19.01 0.65 -9.38
N ASN A 28 -18.49 1.87 -9.27
CA ASN A 28 -17.30 2.31 -10.00
C ASN A 28 -16.01 2.22 -9.17
N MET A 29 -16.04 1.48 -8.05
CA MET A 29 -14.90 1.37 -7.15
C MET A 29 -13.84 0.47 -7.78
N ASN A 30 -12.63 0.99 -7.91
CA ASN A 30 -11.45 0.18 -8.21
C ASN A 30 -10.40 0.42 -7.13
N ILE A 31 -9.38 -0.43 -7.11
CA ILE A 31 -8.42 -0.39 -6.03
C ILE A 31 -7.56 0.89 -6.02
N TYR A 32 -7.32 1.48 -7.18
CA TYR A 32 -6.60 2.74 -7.31
C TYR A 32 -7.40 3.91 -6.71
N ARG A 33 -8.72 3.91 -6.90
CA ARG A 33 -9.64 4.89 -6.30
C ARG A 33 -9.68 4.74 -4.78
N LEU A 34 -9.73 3.52 -4.26
CA LEU A 34 -9.67 3.28 -2.81
C LEU A 34 -8.36 3.82 -2.20
N ALA A 35 -7.23 3.58 -2.85
CA ALA A 35 -5.94 4.10 -2.41
C ALA A 35 -5.87 5.64 -2.47
N ALA A 36 -6.41 6.24 -3.52
CA ALA A 36 -6.47 7.70 -3.66
C ALA A 36 -7.41 8.33 -2.61
N LEU A 37 -8.57 7.73 -2.37
CA LEU A 37 -9.52 8.16 -1.34
C LEU A 37 -8.89 8.09 0.05
N LEU A 38 -8.17 7.00 0.36
CA LEU A 38 -7.41 6.88 1.61
C LEU A 38 -6.39 8.02 1.75
N ALA A 39 -5.61 8.30 0.71
CA ALA A 39 -4.59 9.34 0.75
C ALA A 39 -5.20 10.73 0.98
N VAL A 40 -6.28 11.05 0.26
CA VAL A 40 -7.01 12.32 0.39
C VAL A 40 -7.67 12.42 1.76
N PHE A 41 -8.31 11.36 2.24
CA PHE A 41 -8.94 11.31 3.56
C PHE A 41 -7.94 11.57 4.68
N LEU A 42 -6.81 10.86 4.69
CA LEU A 42 -5.73 11.07 5.67
C LEU A 42 -5.18 12.49 5.61
N SER A 43 -4.90 12.98 4.39
CA SER A 43 -4.35 14.33 4.20
C SER A 43 -5.31 15.41 4.71
N MET A 44 -6.59 15.32 4.36
CA MET A 44 -7.60 16.27 4.82
C MET A 44 -7.78 16.21 6.34
N GLY A 45 -7.80 15.01 6.93
CA GLY A 45 -7.96 14.86 8.37
C GLY A 45 -6.77 15.41 9.17
N VAL A 46 -5.54 15.13 8.74
CA VAL A 46 -4.34 15.69 9.37
C VAL A 46 -4.31 17.21 9.21
N LEU A 47 -4.56 17.74 8.00
CA LEU A 47 -4.61 19.19 7.77
C LEU A 47 -5.71 19.88 8.58
N SER A 48 -6.89 19.27 8.66
CA SER A 48 -8.00 19.76 9.50
C SER A 48 -7.59 19.84 10.96
N SER A 49 -6.84 18.85 11.45
CA SER A 49 -6.33 18.83 12.82
C SER A 49 -5.28 19.93 13.04
N MET A 50 -4.33 20.08 12.10
CA MET A 50 -3.32 21.15 12.15
C MET A 50 -3.94 22.55 12.16
N LEU A 51 -5.01 22.77 11.39
CA LEU A 51 -5.72 24.06 11.32
C LEU A 51 -6.55 24.37 12.57
N THR A 52 -6.96 23.33 13.30
CA THR A 52 -7.80 23.46 14.50
C THR A 52 -7.03 23.21 15.79
N ALA A 53 -5.70 23.06 15.71
CA ALA A 53 -4.84 22.81 16.86
C ALA A 53 -4.78 24.05 17.77
N GLU A 54 -5.10 23.86 19.04
CA GLU A 54 -5.09 24.93 20.04
C GLU A 54 -3.68 25.24 20.58
N ASP A 55 -2.79 24.24 20.64
CA ASP A 55 -1.41 24.39 21.14
C ASP A 55 -0.48 24.90 20.02
N PRO A 56 0.00 26.16 20.03
CA PRO A 56 0.86 26.71 18.97
C PRO A 56 2.23 26.02 18.86
N LEU A 57 2.63 25.23 19.87
CA LEU A 57 3.90 24.51 19.93
C LEU A 57 3.74 23.00 19.65
N TRP A 58 2.59 22.55 19.16
CA TRP A 58 2.34 21.14 18.82
C TRP A 58 3.46 20.55 17.94
N TRP A 59 3.96 21.35 16.99
CA TRP A 59 4.96 20.92 16.01
C TRP A 59 6.35 20.68 16.60
N GLN A 60 6.62 21.12 17.83
CA GLN A 60 7.88 20.86 18.53
C GLN A 60 7.87 19.56 19.33
N LYS A 61 6.69 19.00 19.57
CA LYS A 61 6.50 17.76 20.34
C LYS A 61 6.55 16.57 19.38
N ASN A 62 5.40 15.98 19.10
CA ASN A 62 5.19 14.88 18.16
C ASN A 62 3.97 15.18 17.28
N LEU A 63 3.85 14.49 16.15
CA LEU A 63 2.70 14.62 15.26
C LEU A 63 1.41 14.21 15.98
N SER A 64 1.49 13.18 16.81
CA SER A 64 0.37 12.72 17.64
C SER A 64 -0.07 13.73 18.72
N ALA A 65 0.67 14.84 18.92
CA ALA A 65 0.22 15.94 19.76
C ALA A 65 -1.09 16.54 19.25
N LEU A 66 -1.33 16.48 17.93
CA LEU A 66 -2.58 16.89 17.32
C LEU A 66 -3.77 16.06 17.83
N GLY A 67 -3.52 14.84 18.29
CA GLY A 67 -4.47 13.88 18.84
C GLY A 67 -4.74 14.02 20.34
N MET A 68 -4.09 14.95 21.05
CA MET A 68 -4.21 15.07 22.51
C MET A 68 -5.47 15.81 22.95
N GLY A 69 -5.99 15.41 24.12
CA GLY A 69 -7.15 16.02 24.76
C GLY A 69 -8.46 15.85 23.98
N SER A 70 -9.53 16.45 24.50
CA SER A 70 -10.88 16.37 23.93
C SER A 70 -11.20 17.54 22.98
N THR A 71 -10.20 18.04 22.26
CA THR A 71 -10.33 19.19 21.34
C THR A 71 -10.84 18.76 19.97
N LEU A 72 -11.28 19.73 19.15
CA LEU A 72 -11.67 19.46 17.76
C LEU A 72 -10.51 18.85 16.94
N SER A 73 -9.27 19.33 17.17
CA SER A 73 -8.06 18.74 16.58
C SER A 73 -7.88 17.30 17.00
N GLY A 74 -7.99 17.02 18.31
CA GLY A 74 -7.85 15.67 18.86
C GLY A 74 -8.83 14.68 18.23
N PHE A 75 -10.10 15.07 18.16
CA PHE A 75 -11.13 14.27 17.50
C PHE A 75 -10.84 14.06 16.00
N ALA A 76 -10.52 15.14 15.26
CA ALA A 76 -10.25 15.06 13.84
C ALA A 76 -9.06 14.14 13.52
N PHE A 77 -7.96 14.24 14.29
CA PHE A 77 -6.75 13.47 14.06
C PHE A 77 -6.99 11.98 14.37
N ASN A 78 -7.47 11.68 15.57
CA ASN A 78 -7.67 10.30 16.03
C ASN A 78 -8.70 9.56 15.19
N PHE A 79 -9.83 10.22 14.87
CA PHE A 79 -10.85 9.65 13.99
C PHE A 79 -10.28 9.34 12.59
N THR A 80 -9.46 10.24 12.06
CA THR A 80 -8.78 10.05 10.77
C THR A 80 -7.86 8.83 10.80
N LEU A 81 -7.09 8.63 11.86
CA LEU A 81 -6.21 7.45 11.98
C LEU A 81 -7.00 6.15 12.11
N ILE A 82 -8.10 6.14 12.88
CA ILE A 82 -8.96 4.97 13.07
C ILE A 82 -9.59 4.55 11.73
N ILE A 83 -10.24 5.48 11.04
CA ILE A 83 -10.87 5.19 9.76
C ILE A 83 -9.82 4.91 8.68
N GLY A 84 -8.70 5.62 8.68
CA GLY A 84 -7.57 5.38 7.79
C GLY A 84 -6.99 3.97 7.94
N GLY A 85 -6.83 3.50 9.18
CA GLY A 85 -6.38 2.13 9.48
C GLY A 85 -7.35 1.06 9.01
N LEU A 86 -8.65 1.29 9.20
CA LEU A 86 -9.69 0.42 8.65
C LEU A 86 -9.65 0.39 7.12
N MET A 87 -9.51 1.54 6.47
CA MET A 87 -9.38 1.64 5.02
C MET A 87 -8.13 0.91 4.50
N VAL A 88 -6.96 1.06 5.15
CA VAL A 88 -5.74 0.31 4.81
C VAL A 88 -5.99 -1.19 4.88
N THR A 89 -6.68 -1.67 5.92
CA THR A 89 -7.03 -3.09 6.10
C THR A 89 -7.91 -3.62 4.96
N ILE A 90 -8.89 -2.83 4.56
CA ILE A 90 -9.78 -3.14 3.44
C ILE A 90 -8.99 -3.17 2.12
N VAL A 91 -8.21 -2.12 1.85
CA VAL A 91 -7.37 -2.00 0.66
C VAL A 91 -6.39 -3.15 0.54
N ALA A 92 -5.75 -3.54 1.65
CA ALA A 92 -4.85 -4.70 1.70
C ALA A 92 -5.56 -5.98 1.23
N SER A 93 -6.77 -6.22 1.73
CA SER A 93 -7.55 -7.41 1.40
C SER A 93 -7.97 -7.45 -0.07
N PHE A 94 -8.36 -6.29 -0.64
CA PHE A 94 -8.66 -6.20 -2.07
C PHE A 94 -7.40 -6.33 -2.93
N ALA A 95 -6.27 -5.74 -2.51
CA ALA A 95 -5.02 -5.72 -3.29
C ALA A 95 -4.41 -7.11 -3.45
N THR A 96 -4.58 -7.97 -2.45
CA THR A 96 -3.99 -9.30 -2.45
C THR A 96 -4.95 -10.38 -2.94
N ARG A 97 -6.22 -10.06 -3.20
CA ARG A 97 -7.24 -11.06 -3.53
C ARG A 97 -6.93 -11.80 -4.82
N GLU A 98 -6.69 -11.06 -5.91
CA GLU A 98 -6.38 -11.67 -7.22
C GLU A 98 -5.05 -12.43 -7.18
N LEU A 99 -4.05 -11.86 -6.48
CA LEU A 99 -2.77 -12.54 -6.21
C LEU A 99 -2.97 -13.84 -5.45
N GLU A 100 -3.90 -13.91 -4.49
CA GLU A 100 -4.17 -15.14 -3.74
C GLU A 100 -4.80 -16.21 -4.63
N ILE A 101 -5.77 -15.83 -5.47
CA ILE A 101 -6.41 -16.73 -6.43
C ILE A 101 -5.37 -17.30 -7.39
N ALA A 102 -4.54 -16.44 -7.99
CA ALA A 102 -3.46 -16.83 -8.88
C ALA A 102 -2.37 -17.67 -8.18
N ALA A 103 -2.07 -17.39 -6.91
CA ALA A 103 -1.08 -18.14 -6.14
C ALA A 103 -1.60 -19.51 -5.68
N ALA A 104 -2.91 -19.65 -5.44
CA ALA A 104 -3.53 -20.89 -5.02
C ALA A 104 -3.47 -21.97 -6.11
N SER A 105 -3.55 -21.59 -7.38
CA SER A 105 -3.42 -22.52 -8.51
C SER A 105 -1.96 -22.95 -8.78
N LYS A 106 -0.97 -22.15 -8.37
CA LYS A 106 0.46 -22.43 -8.61
C LYS A 106 1.10 -23.35 -7.56
N SER A 107 1.01 -23.01 -6.26
CA SER A 107 1.70 -23.76 -5.19
C SER A 107 1.28 -23.31 -3.78
N PRO A 108 1.26 -24.21 -2.78
CA PRO A 108 1.07 -23.84 -1.36
C PRO A 108 2.06 -22.78 -0.87
N LYS A 109 3.32 -22.79 -1.36
CA LYS A 109 4.34 -21.82 -1.00
C LYS A 109 4.02 -20.43 -1.55
N SER A 110 3.51 -20.36 -2.79
CA SER A 110 3.07 -19.10 -3.41
C SER A 110 1.92 -18.49 -2.61
N ARG A 111 0.92 -19.31 -2.26
CA ARG A 111 -0.21 -18.86 -1.45
C ARG A 111 0.21 -18.37 -0.06
N ARG A 112 1.20 -19.00 0.56
CA ARG A 112 1.75 -18.53 1.85
C ARG A 112 2.40 -17.15 1.75
N ARG A 113 3.13 -16.87 0.66
CA ARG A 113 3.76 -15.55 0.43
C ARG A 113 2.72 -14.44 0.33
N VAL A 114 1.66 -14.63 -0.46
CA VAL A 114 0.59 -13.65 -0.60
C VAL A 114 -0.12 -13.41 0.74
N ARG A 115 -0.39 -14.49 1.50
CA ARG A 115 -0.97 -14.36 2.85
C ARG A 115 -0.07 -13.58 3.81
N LEU A 116 1.25 -13.80 3.77
CA LEU A 116 2.19 -13.03 4.59
C LEU A 116 2.19 -11.53 4.21
N LEU A 117 2.15 -11.22 2.91
CA LEU A 117 2.01 -9.84 2.44
C LEU A 117 0.71 -9.22 2.95
N GLN A 118 -0.42 -9.90 2.75
CA GLN A 118 -1.73 -9.44 3.22
C GLN A 118 -1.73 -9.22 4.73
N SER A 119 -1.24 -10.18 5.51
CA SER A 119 -1.17 -10.07 6.97
C SER A 119 -0.31 -8.89 7.41
N GLY A 120 0.81 -8.62 6.76
CA GLY A 120 1.64 -7.46 7.07
C GLY A 120 0.94 -6.13 6.76
N LEU A 121 0.24 -6.03 5.63
CA LEU A 121 -0.52 -4.83 5.27
C LEU A 121 -1.74 -4.61 6.17
N VAL A 122 -2.44 -5.68 6.54
CA VAL A 122 -3.54 -5.64 7.52
C VAL A 122 -3.02 -5.22 8.89
N LEU A 123 -1.89 -5.78 9.33
CA LEU A 123 -1.27 -5.40 10.59
C LEU A 123 -0.89 -3.92 10.61
N MET A 124 -0.37 -3.37 9.51
CA MET A 124 -0.13 -1.93 9.37
C MET A 124 -1.40 -1.11 9.57
N GLY A 125 -2.51 -1.51 8.94
CA GLY A 125 -3.80 -0.85 9.11
C GLY A 125 -4.33 -0.91 10.54
N ILE A 126 -4.20 -2.07 11.21
CA ILE A 126 -4.57 -2.24 12.61
C ILE A 126 -3.72 -1.34 13.51
N LEU A 127 -2.39 -1.34 13.32
CA LEU A 127 -1.49 -0.50 14.11
C LEU A 127 -1.81 0.98 13.92
N LEU A 128 -2.08 1.43 12.69
CA LEU A 128 -2.51 2.80 12.42
C LEU A 128 -3.81 3.16 13.17
N ALA A 129 -4.80 2.28 13.16
CA ALA A 129 -6.04 2.50 13.92
C ALA A 129 -5.77 2.55 15.43
N CYS A 130 -4.88 1.69 15.93
CA CYS A 130 -4.46 1.71 17.34
C CYS A 130 -3.75 3.02 17.73
N VAL A 131 -2.98 3.66 16.84
CA VAL A 131 -2.40 4.99 17.12
C VAL A 131 -3.50 6.02 17.40
N GLY A 132 -4.62 5.96 16.67
CA GLY A 132 -5.77 6.84 16.91
C GLY A 132 -6.63 6.43 18.11
N LEU A 133 -6.72 5.13 18.43
CA LEU A 133 -7.48 4.63 19.58
C LEU A 133 -6.79 4.90 20.92
N PHE A 134 -5.46 5.00 20.93
CA PHE A 134 -4.67 5.26 22.13
C PHE A 134 -3.92 6.58 21.97
N PRO A 135 -4.56 7.72 22.27
CA PRO A 135 -3.91 9.02 22.26
C PRO A 135 -2.65 9.05 23.14
N VAL A 136 -1.68 9.85 22.73
CA VAL A 136 -0.34 9.85 23.35
C VAL A 136 -0.34 10.33 24.80
N ASP A 137 -1.32 11.16 25.19
CA ASP A 137 -1.53 11.68 26.54
C ASP A 137 -2.20 10.67 27.48
N GLU A 138 -2.94 9.68 26.97
CA GLU A 138 -3.58 8.65 27.80
C GLU A 138 -2.62 7.51 28.16
N ASN A 139 -1.89 6.99 27.17
CA ASN A 139 -0.96 5.88 27.39
C ASN A 139 0.25 5.94 26.45
N LEU A 140 1.26 6.69 26.88
CA LEU A 140 2.51 6.88 26.14
C LEU A 140 3.21 5.56 25.77
N ALA A 141 3.20 4.57 26.67
CA ALA A 141 3.87 3.29 26.43
C ALA A 141 3.19 2.48 25.32
N VAL A 142 1.85 2.39 25.35
CA VAL A 142 1.07 1.71 24.30
C VAL A 142 1.20 2.47 22.98
N HIS A 143 1.05 3.79 23.00
CA HIS A 143 1.18 4.62 21.81
C HIS A 143 2.53 4.44 21.11
N ASN A 144 3.63 4.55 21.86
CA ASN A 144 4.99 4.40 21.31
C ASN A 144 5.23 2.99 20.78
N THR A 145 4.69 1.96 21.44
CA THR A 145 4.82 0.57 21.00
C THR A 145 4.09 0.35 19.68
N VAL A 146 2.87 0.87 19.55
CA VAL A 146 2.06 0.76 18.33
C VAL A 146 2.71 1.55 17.18
N ALA A 147 3.12 2.79 17.42
CA ALA A 147 3.77 3.64 16.43
C ALA A 147 5.10 3.06 15.94
N SER A 148 5.96 2.60 16.85
CA SER A 148 7.22 1.93 16.50
C SER A 148 6.99 0.58 15.82
N GLY A 149 5.94 -0.14 16.23
CA GLY A 149 5.50 -1.39 15.61
C GLY A 149 5.16 -1.19 14.13
N MET A 150 4.51 -0.08 13.77
CA MET A 150 4.17 0.25 12.38
C MET A 150 5.44 0.39 11.52
N VAL A 151 6.45 1.13 12.00
CA VAL A 151 7.74 1.27 11.29
C VAL A 151 8.45 -0.09 11.17
N THR A 152 8.37 -0.92 12.20
CA THR A 152 8.98 -2.26 12.22
C THR A 152 8.33 -3.19 11.19
N VAL A 153 7.00 -3.22 11.12
CA VAL A 153 6.26 -4.02 10.13
C VAL A 153 6.54 -3.53 8.72
N PHE A 154 6.58 -2.21 8.52
CA PHE A 154 6.95 -1.62 7.23
C PHE A 154 8.37 -2.04 6.79
N ALA A 155 9.35 -1.96 7.67
CA ALA A 155 10.72 -2.41 7.39
C ALA A 155 10.76 -3.91 7.05
N ALA A 156 10.04 -4.75 7.80
CA ALA A 156 9.94 -6.18 7.53
C ALA A 156 9.31 -6.47 6.15
N LEU A 157 8.27 -5.71 5.76
CA LEU A 157 7.66 -5.81 4.44
C LEU A 157 8.63 -5.42 3.32
N ILE A 158 9.42 -4.35 3.49
CA ILE A 158 10.43 -3.95 2.50
C ILE A 158 11.50 -5.02 2.34
N ILE A 159 12.08 -5.49 3.45
CA ILE A 159 13.14 -6.50 3.44
C ILE A 159 12.66 -7.80 2.79
N SER A 160 11.41 -8.19 3.08
CA SER A 160 10.83 -9.43 2.53
C SER A 160 10.20 -9.26 1.15
N MET A 161 10.10 -8.05 0.59
CA MET A 161 9.31 -7.75 -0.61
C MET A 161 9.70 -8.61 -1.81
N ALA A 162 10.99 -8.69 -2.13
CA ALA A 162 11.50 -9.48 -3.26
C ALA A 162 11.21 -10.99 -3.11
N TYR A 163 11.01 -11.47 -1.87
CA TYR A 163 10.58 -12.83 -1.60
C TYR A 163 9.06 -12.99 -1.65
N LEU A 164 8.31 -12.01 -1.13
CA LEU A 164 6.85 -12.03 -1.08
C LEU A 164 6.22 -11.97 -2.48
N VAL A 165 6.74 -11.08 -3.34
CA VAL A 165 6.24 -10.89 -4.71
C VAL A 165 7.42 -10.93 -5.69
N PRO A 166 7.88 -12.12 -6.13
CA PRO A 166 9.06 -12.25 -6.99
C PRO A 166 8.93 -11.57 -8.36
N ALA A 167 7.69 -11.32 -8.83
CA ALA A 167 7.41 -10.66 -10.10
C ALA A 167 7.45 -9.12 -10.02
N ILE A 168 7.64 -8.55 -8.82
CA ILE A 168 7.61 -7.09 -8.64
C ILE A 168 8.82 -6.41 -9.28
N SER A 169 8.64 -5.16 -9.71
CA SER A 169 9.72 -4.41 -10.35
C SER A 169 10.91 -4.17 -9.40
N ARG A 170 12.14 -4.34 -9.91
CA ARG A 170 13.36 -4.06 -9.13
C ARG A 170 13.43 -2.59 -8.68
N ALA A 171 12.94 -1.69 -9.52
CA ALA A 171 12.85 -0.26 -9.21
C ALA A 171 12.01 -0.01 -7.95
N PHE A 172 10.87 -0.71 -7.80
CA PHE A 172 10.04 -0.61 -6.60
C PHE A 172 10.75 -1.14 -5.34
N VAL A 173 11.47 -2.25 -5.44
CA VAL A 173 12.24 -2.80 -4.30
C VAL A 173 13.31 -1.80 -3.85
N VAL A 174 14.08 -1.23 -4.79
CA VAL A 174 15.09 -0.20 -4.49
C VAL A 174 14.44 1.03 -3.87
N LEU A 175 13.32 1.50 -4.41
CA LEU A 175 12.57 2.62 -3.85
C LEU A 175 12.16 2.36 -2.39
N GLY A 176 11.72 1.14 -2.07
CA GLY A 176 11.43 0.72 -0.70
C GLY A 176 12.64 0.89 0.22
N PHE A 177 13.81 0.39 -0.19
CA PHE A 177 15.04 0.56 0.59
C PHE A 177 15.47 2.03 0.72
N VAL A 178 15.28 2.85 -0.31
CA VAL A 178 15.53 4.30 -0.23
C VAL A 178 14.62 4.94 0.81
N PHE A 179 13.32 4.64 0.79
CA PHE A 179 12.36 5.17 1.77
C PHE A 179 12.71 4.73 3.19
N LEU A 180 13.05 3.46 3.38
CA LEU A 180 13.52 2.95 4.68
C LEU A 180 14.79 3.68 5.13
N GLY A 181 15.75 3.89 4.23
CA GLY A 181 16.97 4.64 4.50
C GLY A 181 16.70 6.08 4.94
N VAL A 182 15.75 6.77 4.30
CA VAL A 182 15.33 8.12 4.69
C VAL A 182 14.67 8.13 6.07
N ILE A 183 13.81 7.16 6.37
CA ILE A 183 13.18 7.03 7.71
C ILE A 183 14.24 6.78 8.79
N VAL A 184 15.17 5.87 8.54
CA VAL A 184 16.29 5.61 9.46
C VAL A 184 17.16 6.86 9.62
N GLY A 185 17.45 7.58 8.53
CA GLY A 185 18.19 8.84 8.57
C GLY A 185 17.48 9.92 9.40
N ALA A 186 16.16 10.07 9.25
CA ALA A 186 15.37 10.99 10.06
C ALA A 186 15.39 10.60 11.54
N ALA A 187 15.29 9.30 11.85
CA ALA A 187 15.40 8.80 13.23
C ALA A 187 16.78 9.06 13.85
N VAL A 188 17.86 8.92 13.07
CA VAL A 188 19.22 9.28 13.52
C VAL A 188 19.35 10.79 13.74
N ALA A 189 18.82 11.61 12.83
CA ALA A 189 18.81 13.06 12.98
C ALA A 189 18.03 13.51 14.23
N PHE A 190 16.94 12.83 14.56
CA PHE A 190 16.22 13.02 15.83
C PHE A 190 17.08 12.64 17.04
N ALA A 191 17.74 11.47 17.02
CA ALA A 191 18.61 11.02 18.11
C ALA A 191 19.80 11.97 18.37
N GLN A 192 20.25 12.69 17.34
CA GLN A 192 21.30 13.70 17.43
C GLN A 192 20.79 15.10 17.80
N GLY A 193 19.47 15.30 17.90
CA GLY A 193 18.85 16.58 18.23
C GLY A 193 18.71 17.55 17.05
N TYR A 194 18.98 17.12 15.81
CA TYR A 194 18.75 17.96 14.62
C TYR A 194 17.27 18.07 14.26
N TYR A 195 16.51 16.99 14.43
CA TYR A 195 15.07 16.94 14.20
C TYR A 195 14.31 16.81 15.50
N ASN A 196 13.10 17.36 15.53
CA ASN A 196 12.10 17.00 16.54
C ASN A 196 11.35 15.73 16.14
N LEU A 197 10.56 15.17 17.07
CA LEU A 197 9.87 13.91 16.83
C LEU A 197 8.78 14.08 15.76
N THR A 198 8.07 15.22 15.75
CA THR A 198 7.08 15.58 14.72
C THR A 198 7.63 15.48 13.30
N ALA A 199 8.81 16.05 13.03
CA ALA A 199 9.43 16.02 11.71
C ALA A 199 9.72 14.58 11.28
N THR A 200 10.23 13.76 12.19
CA THR A 200 10.53 12.35 11.96
C THR A 200 9.25 11.55 11.67
N GLU A 201 8.20 11.76 12.44
CA GLU A 201 6.90 11.10 12.28
C GLU A 201 6.20 11.51 10.99
N LEU A 202 6.26 12.79 10.60
CA LEU A 202 5.71 13.25 9.32
C LEU A 202 6.44 12.63 8.14
N ILE A 203 7.78 12.62 8.15
CA ILE A 203 8.59 11.97 7.11
C ILE A 203 8.21 10.49 7.01
N ALA A 204 8.17 9.78 8.15
CA ALA A 204 7.82 8.37 8.18
C ALA A 204 6.40 8.12 7.65
N ALA A 205 5.41 8.88 8.14
CA ALA A 205 4.03 8.74 7.70
C ALA A 205 3.89 8.95 6.19
N PHE A 206 4.40 10.07 5.65
CA PHE A 206 4.29 10.37 4.22
C PHE A 206 4.97 9.31 3.36
N LEU A 207 6.15 8.83 3.75
CA LEU A 207 6.87 7.79 3.00
C LEU A 207 6.17 6.43 3.07
N ILE A 208 5.68 6.02 4.23
CA ILE A 208 4.94 4.76 4.41
C ILE A 208 3.66 4.77 3.55
N PHE A 209 2.85 5.83 3.62
CA PHE A 209 1.62 5.91 2.82
C PHE A 209 1.90 6.03 1.33
N SER A 210 2.90 6.81 0.93
CA SER A 210 3.32 6.89 -0.46
C SER A 210 3.74 5.52 -0.99
N TRP A 211 4.51 4.77 -0.19
CA TRP A 211 4.90 3.42 -0.54
C TRP A 211 3.71 2.46 -0.66
N LEU A 212 2.71 2.54 0.24
CA LEU A 212 1.49 1.73 0.14
C LEU A 212 0.74 2.00 -1.16
N ILE A 213 0.60 3.27 -1.57
CA ILE A 213 -0.06 3.65 -2.83
C ILE A 213 0.72 3.08 -4.03
N ILE A 214 2.04 3.24 -4.03
CA ILE A 214 2.90 2.75 -5.11
C ILE A 214 2.89 1.20 -5.15
N LEU A 215 2.85 0.53 -3.99
CA LEU A 215 2.73 -0.92 -3.89
C LEU A 215 1.46 -1.39 -4.59
N ILE A 216 0.31 -0.83 -4.23
CA ILE A 216 -0.99 -1.21 -4.82
C ILE A 216 -0.95 -1.06 -6.34
N ARG A 217 -0.33 0.02 -6.84
CA ARG A 217 -0.15 0.24 -8.27
C ARG A 217 0.76 -0.80 -8.93
N ASN A 218 1.85 -1.20 -8.27
CA ASN A 218 2.73 -2.24 -8.78
C ASN A 218 2.06 -3.62 -8.76
N LEU A 219 1.27 -3.94 -7.73
CA LEU A 219 0.51 -5.19 -7.68
C LEU A 219 -0.52 -5.27 -8.80
N GLY A 220 -1.22 -4.17 -9.10
CA GLY A 220 -2.15 -4.11 -10.23
C GLY A 220 -1.47 -4.25 -11.59
N ALA A 221 -0.22 -3.79 -11.74
CA ALA A 221 0.57 -4.02 -12.96
C ALA A 221 0.99 -5.49 -13.11
N VAL A 222 1.44 -6.12 -12.02
CA VAL A 222 1.79 -7.57 -12.01
C VAL A 222 0.58 -8.44 -12.36
N ASP A 223 -0.61 -8.07 -11.88
CA ASP A 223 -1.85 -8.78 -12.19
C ASP A 223 -2.21 -8.66 -13.68
N ALA A 224 -2.09 -7.47 -14.26
CA ALA A 224 -2.31 -7.24 -15.69
C ALA A 224 -1.37 -8.07 -16.57
N ASP A 225 -0.07 -8.09 -16.24
CA ASP A 225 0.93 -8.88 -16.98
C ASP A 225 0.60 -10.38 -16.97
N HIS A 226 0.11 -10.91 -15.84
CA HIS A 226 -0.30 -12.31 -15.73
C HIS A 226 -1.54 -12.66 -16.57
N LEU A 227 -2.48 -11.72 -16.74
CA LEU A 227 -3.65 -11.90 -17.58
C LEU A 227 -3.28 -11.91 -19.08
N ASP A 228 -2.34 -11.07 -19.49
CA ASP A 228 -1.86 -11.02 -20.87
C ASP A 228 -1.11 -12.30 -21.26
N GLU A 229 -0.25 -12.82 -20.36
CA GLU A 229 0.44 -14.12 -20.56
C GLU A 229 -0.54 -15.29 -20.70
N ALA A 230 -1.65 -15.29 -19.93
CA ALA A 230 -2.66 -16.35 -20.02
C ALA A 230 -3.48 -16.29 -21.32
N ARG A 231 -3.61 -15.10 -21.92
CA ARG A 231 -4.43 -14.88 -23.12
C ARG A 231 -3.69 -15.20 -24.43
N VAL A 232 -2.35 -15.15 -24.42
CA VAL A 232 -1.51 -15.42 -25.60
C VAL A 232 -0.64 -16.66 -25.33
N PRO A 233 -1.06 -17.86 -25.77
CA PRO A 233 -0.17 -19.02 -25.77
C PRO A 233 0.92 -18.77 -26.81
N HIS A 234 2.09 -18.28 -26.38
CA HIS A 234 3.24 -18.26 -27.27
C HIS A 234 3.58 -19.71 -27.62
N PRO A 235 3.50 -20.13 -28.90
CA PRO A 235 4.02 -21.42 -29.28
C PRO A 235 5.51 -21.41 -28.92
N ARG A 236 5.92 -22.29 -28.00
CA ARG A 236 7.33 -22.55 -27.76
C ARG A 236 7.89 -23.01 -29.09
N TYR A 237 8.58 -22.12 -29.81
CA TYR A 237 9.43 -22.51 -30.91
C TYR A 237 10.58 -23.30 -30.30
N ARG A 238 10.35 -24.60 -30.08
CA ARG A 238 11.41 -25.56 -29.85
C ARG A 238 12.27 -25.48 -31.10
N ARG A 239 13.43 -24.84 -30.99
CA ARG A 239 14.48 -24.92 -32.00
C ARG A 239 14.87 -26.40 -32.11
N THR A 240 14.18 -27.13 -32.97
CA THR A 240 14.57 -28.46 -33.41
C THR A 240 15.74 -28.28 -34.37
N ASP A 241 16.90 -28.73 -33.92
CA ASP A 241 18.03 -29.26 -34.69
C ASP A 241 18.29 -28.67 -36.08
N THR A 242 19.31 -27.82 -36.18
CA THR A 242 20.20 -27.91 -37.34
C THR A 242 21.06 -29.16 -37.17
N ALA A 243 20.46 -30.32 -37.46
CA ALA A 243 21.20 -31.52 -37.80
C ALA A 243 22.10 -31.23 -39.00
N GLY A 244 23.33 -31.72 -38.93
CA GLY A 244 24.40 -31.44 -39.87
C GLY A 244 24.01 -31.68 -41.32
N ILE A 245 24.31 -30.69 -42.16
CA ILE A 245 24.31 -30.77 -43.61
C ILE A 245 25.28 -31.89 -44.03
N PRO A 246 24.88 -32.88 -44.86
CA PRO A 246 25.82 -33.87 -45.37
C PRO A 246 26.75 -33.20 -46.37
N THR A 247 28.06 -33.19 -46.06
CA THR A 247 29.11 -32.76 -46.98
C THR A 247 29.21 -33.77 -48.13
N ILE A 248 28.84 -33.35 -49.34
CA ILE A 248 29.04 -34.14 -50.56
C ILE A 248 30.54 -34.14 -50.89
N ALA A 249 31.18 -35.32 -50.82
CA ALA A 249 32.55 -35.51 -51.25
C ALA A 249 32.63 -35.59 -52.79
N PRO A 250 33.67 -35.02 -53.45
CA PRO A 250 33.80 -35.09 -54.90
C PRO A 250 34.24 -36.49 -55.33
N SER A 251 33.61 -37.00 -56.41
CA SER A 251 33.90 -38.32 -56.97
C SER A 251 35.28 -38.37 -57.62
N LYS A 252 36.01 -39.46 -57.36
CA LYS A 252 37.28 -39.78 -58.02
C LYS A 252 37.02 -40.11 -59.50
N GLY A 253 37.73 -39.44 -60.40
CA GLY A 253 37.83 -39.82 -61.80
C GLY A 253 38.55 -41.15 -61.97
N ALA A 254 38.07 -41.93 -62.93
CA ALA A 254 38.73 -43.12 -63.47
C ALA A 254 38.88 -42.96 -65.00
N PRO A 255 39.84 -43.65 -65.63
CA PRO A 255 40.56 -43.16 -66.81
C PRO A 255 39.86 -43.52 -68.13
N VAL A 256 40.17 -42.75 -69.18
CA VAL A 256 39.82 -43.07 -70.56
C VAL A 256 41.09 -43.50 -71.28
N ASP A 257 41.09 -44.75 -71.76
CA ASP A 257 42.03 -45.28 -72.74
C ASP A 257 41.92 -44.54 -74.08
N ARG A 258 43.05 -44.03 -74.60
CA ARG A 258 43.59 -44.22 -75.96
C ARG A 258 44.82 -43.36 -76.20
#